data_AF-A0A842R0J6-F1
#
_entry.id   AF-A0A842R0J6-F1
#
_cell.length_a   1.000
_cell.length_b   1.000
_cell.length_c   1.000
_cell.angle_alpha   90.00
_cell.angle_beta   90.00
_cell.angle_gamma   90.00
#
_symmetry.space_group_name_H-M   'P 1'
#
loop_
_entity.id
_entity.type
_entity.pdbx_description
1 polymer ?
#
loop_
_entity_poly.entity_id
_entity_poly.type
_entity_poly.pdbx_seq_one_letter_code
_entity_poly.pdbx_strand_id
1 'polypeptide(L)'
;MRCIHRKGWHFRYRNNIFFHGGAILDGGHTFGKNGEKNTFLPSSASRAGPAPVLYHRSMPREWQVVLAIPELHKGAHDQQEVNIFQEYCPVSIKDVRTLCHLLLMVILPAIETRSFSSLCEGINRIQSTGFKKVEIDIRGDSIKTLMEQLKDAGAPCVGMSSFGPTLYALARNNQQAEEIRDNVLGLGYPMRECIITRFNNHGAEVKLLDG
;
A
#
# COMPACT_ATOMS: atom_id res chain seq x y z
N MET A 1 6.13 22.33 -6.22
CA MET A 1 5.99 21.11 -5.40
C MET A 1 5.48 19.99 -6.31
N ARG A 2 6.40 19.20 -6.91
CA ARG A 2 6.03 18.03 -7.73
C ARG A 2 6.19 16.81 -6.82
N CYS A 3 5.15 16.52 -6.05
CA CYS A 3 5.15 15.34 -5.19
C CYS A 3 4.94 14.12 -6.09
N ILE A 4 5.99 13.32 -6.24
CA ILE A 4 5.86 11.97 -6.77
C ILE A 4 5.21 11.19 -5.64
N HIS A 5 3.91 10.98 -5.70
CA HIS A 5 3.26 10.02 -4.82
C HIS A 5 3.86 8.65 -5.15
N ARG A 6 4.84 8.25 -4.35
CA ARG A 6 5.47 6.95 -4.44
C ARG A 6 4.52 5.95 -3.85
N LYS A 7 4.27 4.91 -4.64
CA LYS A 7 3.80 3.57 -4.29
C LYS A 7 3.30 3.45 -2.86
N GLY A 8 2.01 3.15 -2.71
CA GLY A 8 1.49 2.55 -1.50
C GLY A 8 2.49 1.49 -1.02
N TRP A 9 3.04 1.70 0.17
CA TRP A 9 3.75 0.71 0.97
C TRP A 9 4.63 -0.26 0.19
N HIS A 10 5.66 0.19 -0.54
CA HIS A 10 6.90 -0.53 -0.96
C HIS A 10 7.49 0.13 -2.22
N PHE A 11 8.75 0.60 -2.29
CA PHE A 11 9.92 -0.24 -2.63
C PHE A 11 11.27 0.46 -2.32
N ARG A 12 11.27 1.56 -1.57
CA ARG A 12 12.43 2.05 -0.78
C ARG A 12 12.09 2.33 0.69
N TYR A 13 10.83 2.06 1.07
CA TYR A 13 10.36 2.01 2.46
C TYR A 13 11.04 0.92 3.29
N ARG A 14 11.64 -0.11 2.63
CA ARG A 14 12.10 -1.32 3.29
C ARG A 14 12.99 -1.00 4.48
N ASN A 15 13.91 -0.04 4.42
CA ASN A 15 14.75 0.25 5.60
C ASN A 15 13.93 0.77 6.79
N ASN A 16 13.18 1.86 6.64
CA ASN A 16 12.49 2.46 7.78
C ASN A 16 11.39 1.56 8.35
N ILE A 17 10.58 0.92 7.50
CA ILE A 17 9.55 0.00 7.98
C ILE A 17 10.13 -1.29 8.56
N PHE A 18 11.27 -1.76 8.02
CA PHE A 18 11.99 -2.89 8.58
C PHE A 18 12.55 -2.56 9.96
N PHE A 19 13.14 -1.38 10.18
CA PHE A 19 13.71 -1.04 11.48
C PHE A 19 12.70 -0.59 12.53
N HIS A 20 11.57 0.01 12.12
CA HIS A 20 10.65 0.66 13.08
C HIS A 20 9.25 0.06 13.14
N GLY A 21 8.80 -0.66 12.10
CA GLY A 21 7.41 -1.11 12.00
C GLY A 21 6.39 0.04 11.99
N GLY A 22 5.11 -0.29 12.17
CA GLY A 22 4.00 0.65 12.26
C GLY A 22 3.56 1.22 10.91
N ALA A 23 3.00 2.42 10.94
CA ALA A 23 2.66 3.21 9.77
C ALA A 23 3.65 4.34 9.57
N ILE A 24 4.14 4.50 8.35
CA ILE A 24 5.17 5.48 7.99
C ILE A 24 4.74 6.28 6.76
N LEU A 25 4.92 7.60 6.82
CA LEU A 25 4.89 8.48 5.65
C LEU A 25 6.26 9.15 5.51
N ASP A 26 6.90 8.97 4.36
CA ASP A 26 8.10 9.72 3.98
C ASP A 26 7.76 10.99 3.18
N GLY A 27 8.69 11.95 3.20
CA GLY A 27 8.56 13.23 2.50
C GLY A 27 8.98 13.21 1.04
N GLY A 28 9.33 12.04 0.51
CA GLY A 28 9.92 11.90 -0.81
C GLY A 28 11.32 12.51 -0.90
N HIS A 29 11.64 13.06 -2.06
CA HIS A 29 12.96 13.61 -2.38
C HIS A 29 12.79 14.97 -3.03
N THR A 30 13.77 15.85 -2.83
CA THR A 30 13.84 17.09 -3.60
C THR A 30 13.93 16.76 -5.10
N PHE A 31 13.17 17.49 -5.92
CA PHE A 31 13.02 17.20 -7.35
C PHE A 31 13.42 18.39 -8.22
N GLY A 32 14.23 18.15 -9.26
CA GLY A 32 14.63 19.15 -10.25
C GLY A 32 16.11 19.05 -10.62
N LYS A 33 16.60 20.04 -11.38
CA LYS A 33 18.00 20.08 -11.88
C LYS A 33 19.05 19.90 -10.77
N ASN A 34 18.77 20.43 -9.58
CA ASN A 34 19.65 20.37 -8.41
C ASN A 34 19.04 19.54 -7.26
N GLY A 35 17.98 18.77 -7.53
CA GLY A 35 17.34 17.91 -6.54
C GLY A 35 17.98 16.54 -6.47
N GLU A 36 17.70 15.81 -5.41
CA GLU A 36 18.09 14.41 -5.24
C GLU A 36 17.53 13.50 -6.36
N LYS A 37 16.42 13.91 -6.98
CA LYS A 37 15.87 13.29 -8.19
C LYS A 37 15.61 14.29 -9.29
N ASN A 38 15.78 13.84 -10.52
CA ASN A 38 15.39 14.57 -11.74
C ASN A 38 14.47 13.74 -12.66
N THR A 39 14.20 12.46 -12.34
CA THR A 39 13.28 11.58 -13.09
C THR A 39 12.21 10.97 -12.18
N PHE A 40 11.10 10.56 -12.78
CA PHE A 40 9.98 9.90 -12.08
C PHE A 40 10.18 8.38 -11.93
N LEU A 41 11.39 7.88 -12.16
CA LEU A 41 11.68 6.45 -12.14
C LEU A 41 11.39 5.79 -10.78
N PRO A 42 11.10 4.48 -10.79
CA PRO A 42 10.86 3.72 -9.58
C PRO A 42 12.06 3.77 -8.66
N SER A 43 11.83 3.39 -7.42
CA SER A 43 12.89 3.41 -6.41
C SER A 43 14.05 2.50 -6.80
N SER A 44 13.82 1.30 -7.33
CA SER A 44 14.88 0.40 -7.80
C SER A 44 15.85 1.06 -8.79
N ALA A 45 15.35 1.93 -9.66
CA ALA A 45 16.12 2.61 -10.72
C ALA A 45 16.63 4.02 -10.33
N SER A 46 16.65 4.37 -9.04
CA SER A 46 17.15 5.65 -8.56
C SER A 46 18.44 5.54 -7.74
N ARG A 47 19.28 6.58 -7.78
CA ARG A 47 20.45 6.71 -6.89
C ARG A 47 20.16 7.49 -5.60
N ALA A 48 18.96 8.05 -5.44
CA ALA A 48 18.61 8.83 -4.25
C ALA A 48 18.60 7.94 -3.00
N GLY A 49 19.09 8.47 -1.88
CA GLY A 49 19.09 7.80 -0.57
C GLY A 49 17.67 7.55 -0.05
N PRO A 50 17.52 7.00 1.18
CA PRO A 50 16.22 6.95 1.85
C PRO A 50 15.59 8.35 1.96
N ALA A 51 14.28 8.43 1.77
CA ALA A 51 13.55 9.68 1.99
C ALA A 51 13.40 9.95 3.50
N PRO A 52 13.38 11.22 3.94
CA PRO A 52 13.14 11.55 5.34
C PRO A 52 11.74 11.10 5.76
N VAL A 53 11.65 10.46 6.93
CA VAL A 53 10.37 10.10 7.56
C VAL A 53 9.74 11.37 8.11
N LEU A 54 8.53 11.69 7.68
CA LEU A 54 7.76 12.84 8.19
C LEU A 54 6.73 12.42 9.25
N TYR A 55 6.31 11.16 9.23
CA TYR A 55 5.32 10.63 10.15
C TYR A 55 5.61 9.16 10.43
N HIS A 56 5.51 8.78 11.70
CA HIS A 56 5.61 7.40 12.17
C HIS A 56 4.69 7.18 13.37
N ARG A 57 3.83 6.17 13.30
CA ARG A 57 2.95 5.75 14.41
C ARG A 57 2.76 4.25 14.45
N SER A 58 2.53 3.73 15.65
CA SER A 58 2.00 2.37 15.80
C SER A 58 0.56 2.31 15.32
N MET A 59 0.23 1.22 14.62
CA MET A 59 -1.16 0.91 14.26
C MET A 59 -1.88 0.28 15.45
N PRO A 60 -3.19 0.55 15.64
CA PRO A 60 -4.00 -0.11 16.65
C PRO A 60 -3.89 -1.64 16.57
N ARG A 61 -3.72 -2.30 17.72
CA ARG A 61 -3.41 -3.75 17.80
C ARG A 61 -4.62 -4.62 17.51
N GLU A 62 -5.81 -4.06 17.72
CA GLU A 62 -7.10 -4.70 17.46
C GLU A 62 -7.35 -4.88 15.96
N TRP A 63 -6.86 -3.97 15.11
CA TRP A 63 -7.06 -4.04 13.67
C TRP A 63 -6.25 -5.18 13.06
N GLN A 64 -6.93 -5.97 12.24
CA GLN A 64 -6.33 -7.07 11.50
C GLN A 64 -6.21 -6.71 10.02
N VAL A 65 -5.36 -7.47 9.34
CA VAL A 65 -5.15 -7.40 7.90
C VAL A 65 -5.42 -8.79 7.32
N VAL A 66 -6.35 -8.88 6.39
CA VAL A 66 -6.56 -10.08 5.56
C VAL A 66 -5.74 -9.91 4.29
N LEU A 67 -4.79 -10.80 4.04
CA LEU A 67 -3.99 -10.84 2.83
C LEU A 67 -4.58 -11.87 1.87
N ALA A 68 -5.10 -11.40 0.75
CA ALA A 68 -5.63 -12.22 -0.33
C ALA A 68 -4.60 -12.34 -1.45
N ILE A 69 -4.03 -13.52 -1.64
CA ILE A 69 -3.01 -13.80 -2.65
C ILE A 69 -3.62 -14.72 -3.71
N PRO A 70 -4.07 -14.18 -4.86
CA PRO A 70 -4.71 -14.98 -5.89
C PRO A 70 -3.68 -15.77 -6.72
N GLU A 71 -4.16 -16.78 -7.44
CA GLU A 71 -3.35 -17.54 -8.42
C GLU A 71 -3.17 -16.76 -9.73
N LEU A 72 -2.64 -15.54 -9.63
CA LEU A 72 -2.30 -14.70 -10.77
C LEU A 72 -0.78 -14.60 -10.92
N HIS A 73 -0.33 -14.33 -12.14
CA HIS A 73 1.07 -14.01 -12.42
C HIS A 73 1.50 -12.78 -11.60
N LYS A 74 2.79 -12.70 -11.25
CA LYS A 74 3.32 -11.56 -10.48
C LYS A 74 3.10 -10.23 -11.25
N GLY A 75 2.95 -9.14 -10.51
CA GLY A 75 2.91 -7.79 -11.06
C GLY A 75 4.20 -7.40 -11.82
N ALA A 76 4.17 -6.21 -12.42
CA ALA A 76 5.35 -5.65 -13.08
C ALA A 76 6.53 -5.52 -12.10
N HIS A 77 7.72 -5.90 -12.57
CA HIS A 77 8.97 -5.84 -11.82
C HIS A 77 10.12 -5.40 -12.73
N ASP A 78 11.20 -4.93 -12.12
CA ASP A 78 12.45 -4.52 -12.78
C ASP A 78 12.21 -3.60 -13.99
N GLN A 79 12.59 -4.04 -15.20
CA GLN A 79 12.48 -3.23 -16.40
C GLN A 79 11.03 -2.93 -16.80
N GLN A 80 10.09 -3.85 -16.55
CA GLN A 80 8.68 -3.59 -16.82
C GLN A 80 8.15 -2.44 -15.97
N GLU A 81 8.56 -2.41 -14.70
CA GLU A 81 8.20 -1.33 -13.79
C GLU A 81 8.80 0.00 -14.25
N VAL A 82 10.07 0.02 -14.66
CA VAL A 82 10.72 1.21 -15.23
C VAL A 82 9.92 1.74 -16.42
N ASN A 83 9.53 0.88 -17.35
CA ASN A 83 8.79 1.27 -18.56
C ASN A 83 7.42 1.88 -18.18
N ILE A 84 6.69 1.27 -17.25
CA ILE A 84 5.40 1.79 -16.79
C ILE A 84 5.56 3.17 -16.13
N PHE A 85 6.58 3.37 -15.30
CA PHE A 85 6.85 4.69 -14.72
C PHE A 85 7.20 5.72 -15.81
N GLN A 86 7.93 5.35 -16.85
CA GLN A 86 8.23 6.26 -17.96
C GLN A 86 6.99 6.62 -18.78
N GLU A 87 6.07 5.67 -18.96
CA GLU A 87 4.85 5.86 -19.74
C GLU A 87 3.80 6.68 -18.98
N TYR A 88 3.59 6.40 -17.69
CA TYR A 88 2.47 6.95 -16.92
C TYR A 88 2.85 8.06 -15.93
N CYS A 89 4.12 8.46 -15.85
CA CYS A 89 4.56 9.61 -15.04
C CYS A 89 5.09 10.77 -15.89
N PRO A 90 4.89 12.02 -15.42
CA PRO A 90 4.25 12.40 -14.17
C PRO A 90 2.73 12.22 -14.19
N VAL A 91 2.16 11.80 -13.06
CA VAL A 91 0.70 11.85 -12.85
C VAL A 91 0.20 13.30 -12.79
N SER A 92 -1.10 13.49 -12.94
CA SER A 92 -1.69 14.83 -12.94
C SER A 92 -1.50 15.54 -11.60
N ILE A 93 -1.33 16.87 -11.62
CA ILE A 93 -1.25 17.67 -10.38
C ILE A 93 -2.54 17.58 -9.55
N LYS A 94 -3.68 17.34 -10.21
CA LYS A 94 -4.96 17.12 -9.55
C LYS A 94 -4.90 15.86 -8.68
N ASP A 95 -4.40 14.75 -9.22
CA ASP A 95 -4.25 13.51 -8.46
C ASP A 95 -3.27 13.67 -7.31
N VAL A 96 -2.16 14.37 -7.54
CA VAL A 96 -1.18 14.67 -6.49
C VAL A 96 -1.83 15.46 -5.35
N ARG A 97 -2.61 16.50 -5.65
CA ARG A 97 -3.33 17.28 -4.64
C ARG A 97 -4.35 16.43 -3.90
N THR A 98 -5.11 15.60 -4.60
CA THR A 98 -6.07 14.67 -3.99
C THR A 98 -5.37 13.71 -3.04
N LEU A 99 -4.26 13.11 -3.45
CA LEU A 99 -3.48 12.17 -2.63
C LEU A 99 -2.89 12.85 -1.40
N CYS A 100 -2.31 14.04 -1.54
CA CYS A 100 -1.82 14.82 -0.39
C CYS A 100 -2.96 15.14 0.59
N HIS A 101 -4.14 15.51 0.09
CA HIS A 101 -5.30 15.76 0.94
C HIS A 101 -5.78 14.47 1.65
N LEU A 102 -5.91 13.35 0.92
CA LEU A 102 -6.29 12.06 1.51
C LEU A 102 -5.30 11.63 2.60
N LEU A 103 -4.00 11.77 2.36
CA LEU A 103 -2.99 11.43 3.36
C LEU A 103 -3.10 12.34 4.59
N LEU A 104 -2.95 13.65 4.40
CA LEU A 104 -2.80 14.61 5.49
C LEU A 104 -4.10 14.88 6.26
N MET A 105 -5.25 14.83 5.59
CA MET A 105 -6.53 15.25 6.16
C MET A 105 -7.49 14.09 6.45
N VAL A 106 -7.21 12.88 5.95
CA VAL A 106 -8.07 11.70 6.17
C VAL A 106 -7.30 10.58 6.86
N ILE A 107 -6.23 10.07 6.26
CA ILE A 107 -5.54 8.86 6.72
C ILE A 107 -4.70 9.13 7.99
N LEU A 108 -3.84 10.15 8.00
CA LEU A 108 -3.01 10.43 9.17
C LEU A 108 -3.87 10.76 10.40
N PRO A 109 -4.89 11.64 10.32
CA PRO A 109 -5.79 11.87 11.45
C PRO A 109 -6.55 10.62 11.88
N ALA A 110 -6.96 9.76 10.94
CA ALA A 110 -7.63 8.50 11.26
C ALA A 110 -6.73 7.54 12.05
N ILE A 111 -5.42 7.51 11.78
CA ILE A 111 -4.47 6.71 12.56
C ILE A 111 -4.33 7.29 13.96
N GLU A 112 -4.12 8.61 14.12
CA GLU A 112 -4.00 9.26 15.42
C GLU A 112 -5.24 9.07 16.30
N THR A 113 -6.42 9.22 15.71
CA THR A 113 -7.71 9.15 16.42
C THR A 113 -8.28 7.74 16.47
N ARG A 114 -7.59 6.75 15.87
CA ARG A 114 -8.07 5.37 15.72
C ARG A 114 -9.45 5.28 15.05
N SER A 115 -9.73 6.18 14.11
CA SER A 115 -10.94 6.15 13.29
C SER A 115 -10.80 5.13 12.16
N PHE A 116 -11.18 3.88 12.44
CA PHE A 116 -11.10 2.80 11.44
C PHE A 116 -11.89 3.10 10.17
N SER A 117 -13.09 3.68 10.28
CA SER A 117 -13.93 4.02 9.11
C SER A 117 -13.27 5.07 8.22
N SER A 118 -12.70 6.13 8.81
CA SER A 118 -11.99 7.17 8.05
C SER A 118 -10.72 6.61 7.39
N LEU A 119 -10.00 5.71 8.06
CA LEU A 119 -8.86 5.02 7.47
C LEU A 119 -9.27 4.19 6.26
N CYS A 120 -10.35 3.40 6.39
CA CYS A 120 -10.90 2.58 5.32
C CYS A 120 -11.36 3.42 4.12
N GLU A 121 -12.03 4.55 4.36
CA GLU A 121 -12.41 5.50 3.30
C GLU A 121 -11.17 6.00 2.55
N GLY A 122 -10.15 6.43 3.27
CA GLY A 122 -8.89 6.88 2.69
C GLY A 122 -8.21 5.81 1.83
N ILE A 123 -8.13 4.57 2.32
CA ILE A 123 -7.53 3.44 1.59
C ILE A 123 -8.27 3.18 0.28
N ASN A 124 -9.61 3.10 0.31
CA ASN A 124 -10.42 2.87 -0.88
C ASN A 124 -10.24 3.98 -1.91
N ARG A 125 -10.25 5.25 -1.48
CA ARG A 125 -10.09 6.41 -2.37
C ARG A 125 -8.69 6.47 -3.00
N ILE A 126 -7.64 6.02 -2.31
CA ILE A 126 -6.31 5.90 -2.90
C ILE A 126 -6.29 4.94 -4.09
N GLN A 127 -7.06 3.84 -4.04
CA GLN A 127 -7.03 2.84 -5.11
C GLN A 127 -7.49 3.39 -6.46
N SER A 128 -8.35 4.41 -6.46
CA SER A 128 -8.86 5.05 -7.67
C SER A 128 -8.17 6.38 -8.01
N THR A 129 -7.05 6.72 -7.36
CA THR A 129 -6.38 8.01 -7.54
C THR A 129 -4.93 7.87 -8.02
N GLY A 130 -4.54 8.70 -9.00
CA GLY A 130 -3.15 8.83 -9.45
C GLY A 130 -2.54 7.51 -9.93
N PHE A 131 -1.29 7.26 -9.53
CA PHE A 131 -0.53 6.12 -10.04
C PHE A 131 -1.08 4.77 -9.57
N LYS A 132 -1.72 4.70 -8.39
CA LYS A 132 -2.32 3.44 -7.91
C LYS A 132 -3.48 2.99 -8.81
N LYS A 133 -4.26 3.93 -9.34
CA LYS A 133 -5.28 3.63 -10.37
C LYS A 133 -4.65 2.99 -11.61
N VAL A 134 -3.53 3.54 -12.07
CA VAL A 134 -2.77 2.98 -13.21
C VAL A 134 -2.29 1.56 -12.89
N GLU A 135 -1.71 1.33 -11.71
CA GLU A 135 -1.27 -0.01 -11.29
C GLU A 135 -2.44 -1.00 -11.36
N ILE A 136 -3.63 -0.66 -10.85
CA ILE A 136 -4.82 -1.52 -10.87
C ILE A 136 -5.36 -1.72 -12.30
N ASP A 137 -5.40 -0.65 -13.11
CA ASP A 137 -5.86 -0.72 -14.49
C ASP A 137 -4.99 -1.65 -15.34
N ILE A 138 -3.65 -1.61 -15.17
CA ILE A 138 -2.71 -2.51 -15.85
C ILE A 138 -2.93 -3.98 -15.45
N ARG A 139 -3.35 -4.24 -14.21
CA ARG A 139 -3.67 -5.61 -13.76
C ARG A 139 -4.97 -6.14 -14.34
N GLY A 140 -5.85 -5.26 -14.81
CA GLY A 140 -7.08 -5.62 -15.50
C GLY A 140 -8.16 -6.21 -14.59
N ASP A 141 -9.16 -6.80 -15.23
CA ASP A 141 -10.43 -7.14 -14.58
C ASP A 141 -10.29 -8.21 -13.50
N SER A 142 -9.35 -9.16 -13.64
CA SER A 142 -9.14 -10.21 -12.62
C SER A 142 -8.86 -9.64 -11.23
N ILE A 143 -8.03 -8.59 -11.14
CA ILE A 143 -7.75 -7.92 -9.85
C ILE A 143 -8.95 -7.09 -9.40
N LYS A 144 -9.60 -6.36 -10.32
CA LYS A 144 -10.77 -5.53 -9.99
C LYS A 144 -11.92 -6.38 -9.44
N THR A 145 -12.20 -7.52 -10.06
CA THR A 145 -13.18 -8.49 -9.60
C THR A 145 -12.87 -8.98 -8.19
N LEU A 146 -11.62 -9.36 -7.91
CA LEU A 146 -11.26 -9.81 -6.55
C LEU A 146 -11.34 -8.67 -5.52
N MET A 147 -11.03 -7.43 -5.92
CA MET A 147 -11.22 -6.27 -5.05
C MET A 147 -12.70 -6.05 -4.68
N GLU A 148 -13.62 -6.22 -5.64
CA GLU A 148 -15.07 -6.14 -5.35
C GLU A 148 -15.53 -7.34 -4.52
N GLN A 149 -15.09 -8.56 -4.83
CA GLN A 149 -15.42 -9.75 -4.05
C GLN A 149 -14.98 -9.66 -2.59
N LEU A 150 -13.82 -9.05 -2.31
CA LEU A 150 -13.39 -8.79 -0.93
C LEU A 150 -14.34 -7.82 -0.22
N LYS A 151 -14.85 -6.79 -0.91
CA LYS A 151 -15.85 -5.86 -0.35
C LYS A 151 -17.17 -6.57 -0.10
N ASP A 152 -17.64 -7.37 -1.06
CA ASP A 152 -18.86 -8.19 -0.93
C ASP A 152 -18.74 -9.20 0.21
N ALA A 153 -17.53 -9.71 0.47
CA ALA A 153 -17.20 -10.57 1.61
C ALA A 153 -17.19 -9.82 2.96
N GLY A 154 -17.45 -8.51 2.98
CA GLY A 154 -17.56 -7.69 4.19
C GLY A 154 -16.34 -6.82 4.49
N ALA A 155 -15.35 -6.73 3.59
CA ALA A 155 -14.19 -5.88 3.79
C ALA A 155 -14.55 -4.39 3.70
N PRO A 156 -14.36 -3.59 4.77
CA PRO A 156 -14.66 -2.15 4.74
C PRO A 156 -13.72 -1.36 3.83
N CYS A 157 -12.49 -1.86 3.62
CA CYS A 157 -11.61 -1.37 2.57
C CYS A 157 -10.73 -2.47 2.01
N VAL A 158 -10.31 -2.26 0.77
CA VAL A 158 -9.43 -3.16 0.03
C VAL A 158 -8.36 -2.31 -0.67
N GLY A 159 -7.11 -2.76 -0.62
CA GLY A 159 -6.02 -2.17 -1.38
C GLY A 159 -5.15 -3.20 -2.07
N MET A 160 -4.47 -2.78 -3.13
CA MET A 160 -3.48 -3.59 -3.81
C MET A 160 -2.06 -3.22 -3.38
N SER A 161 -1.30 -4.22 -2.92
CA SER A 161 0.10 -4.03 -2.57
C SER A 161 0.96 -3.90 -3.83
N SER A 162 1.63 -2.76 -4.01
CA SER A 162 2.43 -2.43 -5.21
C SER A 162 1.67 -2.77 -6.52
N PHE A 163 2.30 -3.51 -7.44
CA PHE A 163 1.71 -4.02 -8.69
C PHE A 163 0.95 -5.35 -8.52
N GLY A 164 0.67 -5.77 -7.29
CA GLY A 164 -0.02 -7.02 -7.00
C GLY A 164 0.84 -8.27 -7.22
N PRO A 165 0.22 -9.46 -7.22
CA PRO A 165 -1.23 -9.68 -7.24
C PRO A 165 -1.88 -9.63 -5.85
N THR A 166 -1.09 -9.48 -4.77
CA THR A 166 -1.61 -9.47 -3.40
C THR A 166 -2.51 -8.27 -3.15
N LEU A 167 -3.73 -8.56 -2.71
CA LEU A 167 -4.66 -7.60 -2.13
C LEU A 167 -4.64 -7.71 -0.61
N TYR A 168 -4.93 -6.60 0.06
CA TYR A 168 -5.13 -6.58 1.50
C TYR A 168 -6.47 -5.93 1.82
N ALA A 169 -7.15 -6.47 2.84
CA ALA A 169 -8.33 -5.88 3.44
C ALA A 169 -8.06 -5.60 4.92
N LEU A 170 -8.61 -4.51 5.45
CA LEU A 170 -8.55 -4.24 6.89
C LEU A 170 -9.81 -4.77 7.58
N ALA A 171 -9.65 -5.27 8.79
CA ALA A 171 -10.74 -5.66 9.67
C ALA A 171 -10.56 -5.02 11.05
N ARG A 172 -11.67 -4.67 11.71
CA ARG A 172 -11.66 -4.01 13.04
C ARG A 172 -11.11 -4.92 14.13
N ASN A 173 -11.29 -6.22 13.98
CA ASN A 173 -10.93 -7.24 14.95
C ASN A 173 -10.76 -8.60 14.25
N ASN A 174 -10.34 -9.62 15.01
CA ASN A 174 -10.10 -10.96 14.49
C ASN A 174 -11.36 -11.63 13.95
N GLN A 175 -12.50 -11.46 14.62
CA GLN A 175 -13.77 -12.04 14.17
C GLN A 175 -14.13 -11.54 12.76
N GLN A 176 -14.10 -10.23 12.53
CA GLN A 176 -14.38 -9.67 11.21
C GLN A 176 -13.35 -10.15 10.16
N ALA A 177 -12.10 -10.35 10.55
CA ALA A 177 -11.07 -10.84 9.64
C ALA A 177 -11.34 -12.30 9.21
N GLU A 178 -11.80 -13.14 10.13
CA GLU A 178 -12.22 -14.52 9.86
C GLU A 178 -13.45 -14.56 8.96
N GLU A 179 -14.46 -13.73 9.23
CA GLU A 179 -15.65 -13.59 8.38
C GLU A 179 -15.27 -13.19 6.95
N ILE A 180 -14.42 -12.17 6.77
CA ILE A 180 -13.94 -11.74 5.44
C ILE A 180 -13.20 -12.88 4.73
N ARG A 181 -12.28 -13.56 5.43
CA ARG A 181 -11.48 -14.66 4.88
C ARG A 181 -12.39 -15.81 4.43
N ASP A 182 -13.31 -16.23 5.28
CA ASP A 182 -14.16 -17.40 5.02
C ASP A 182 -15.16 -17.10 3.89
N ASN A 183 -15.72 -15.89 3.88
CA ASN A 183 -16.59 -15.43 2.80
C ASN A 183 -15.85 -15.38 1.46
N VAL A 184 -14.66 -14.77 1.40
CA VAL A 184 -13.93 -14.65 0.11
C VAL A 184 -13.45 -16.01 -0.40
N LEU A 185 -13.07 -16.93 0.48
CA LEU A 185 -12.75 -18.32 0.08
C LEU A 185 -14.00 -19.06 -0.41
N GLY A 186 -15.17 -18.80 0.19
CA GLY A 186 -16.45 -19.36 -0.24
C GLY A 186 -16.93 -18.89 -1.61
N LEU A 187 -16.42 -17.76 -2.12
CA LEU A 187 -16.74 -17.25 -3.47
C LEU A 187 -16.05 -18.04 -4.60
N GLY A 188 -15.12 -18.94 -4.28
CA GLY A 188 -14.50 -19.84 -5.27
C GLY A 188 -13.52 -19.17 -6.24
N TYR A 189 -13.06 -17.95 -5.94
CA TYR A 189 -11.98 -17.33 -6.72
C TYR A 189 -10.66 -18.11 -6.51
N PRO A 190 -9.87 -18.41 -7.56
CA PRO A 190 -8.60 -19.12 -7.40
C PRO A 190 -7.60 -18.35 -6.53
N MET A 191 -7.34 -18.89 -5.33
CA MET A 191 -6.51 -18.27 -4.31
C MET A 191 -5.34 -19.18 -3.98
N ARG A 192 -4.11 -18.64 -4.08
CA ARG A 192 -2.92 -19.33 -3.58
C ARG A 192 -2.93 -19.39 -2.06
N GLU A 193 -3.29 -18.28 -1.44
CA GLU A 193 -3.30 -18.16 0.02
C GLU A 193 -4.23 -17.03 0.46
N CYS A 194 -4.87 -17.21 1.63
CA CYS A 194 -5.61 -16.16 2.31
C CYS A 194 -5.23 -16.16 3.79
N ILE A 195 -4.51 -15.12 4.23
CA ILE A 195 -3.86 -15.08 5.55
C ILE A 195 -4.47 -13.95 6.38
N ILE A 196 -4.75 -14.22 7.66
CA ILE A 196 -5.03 -13.16 8.64
C ILE A 196 -3.73 -12.83 9.36
N THR A 197 -3.37 -11.56 9.39
CA THR A 197 -2.18 -11.06 10.07
C THR A 197 -2.45 -9.71 10.73
N ARG A 198 -1.44 -9.19 11.42
CA ARG A 198 -1.50 -7.92 12.16
C ARG A 198 -0.37 -7.00 11.74
N PHE A 199 -0.56 -5.71 12.01
CA PHE A 199 0.52 -4.73 11.85
C PHE A 199 1.69 -5.05 12.80
N ASN A 200 2.90 -5.14 12.26
CA ASN A 200 4.11 -5.20 13.07
C ASN A 200 4.50 -3.76 13.48
N ASN A 201 4.42 -3.44 14.77
CA ASN A 201 4.74 -2.12 15.33
C ASN A 201 6.17 -1.99 15.91
N HIS A 202 7.03 -3.00 15.78
CA HIS A 202 8.35 -3.02 16.42
C HIS A 202 9.52 -3.09 15.42
N GLY A 203 9.23 -3.38 14.14
CA GLY A 203 10.28 -3.57 13.14
C GLY A 203 11.00 -4.91 13.32
N ALA A 204 12.28 -4.95 12.94
CA ALA A 204 13.14 -6.11 12.92
C ALA A 204 13.90 -6.19 14.24
N GLU A 205 13.88 -7.37 14.85
CA GLU A 205 14.60 -7.66 16.09
C GLU A 205 15.77 -8.60 15.79
N VAL A 206 16.96 -8.27 16.30
CA VAL A 206 18.12 -9.17 16.26
C VAL A 206 18.18 -9.89 17.60
N LYS A 207 18.09 -11.22 17.55
CA LYS A 207 18.30 -12.08 18.72
C LYS A 207 19.57 -12.89 18.50
N LEU A 208 20.50 -12.82 19.44
CA LEU A 208 21.59 -13.77 19.51
C LEU A 208 20.99 -15.10 19.98
N LEU A 209 21.22 -16.16 19.20
CA LEU A 209 20.86 -17.50 19.61
C LEU A 209 22.07 -18.07 20.35
N ASP A 210 21.92 -18.32 21.65
CA ASP A 210 22.93 -19.03 22.43
C ASP A 210 23.03 -20.47 21.88
N GLY A 211 24.25 -20.89 21.57
CA GLY A 211 24.58 -22.21 21.01
C GLY A 211 24.67 -23.31 22.05
#